data_AF-A0A7J3VSM5-F1
#
_entry.id   AF-A0A7J3VSM5-F1
#
_cell.length_a   1.000
_cell.length_b   1.000
_cell.length_c   1.000
_cell.angle_alpha   90.00
_cell.angle_beta   90.00
_cell.angle_gamma   90.00
#
_symmetry.space_group_name_H-M   'P 1'
#
loop_
_entity.id
_entity.type
_entity.pdbx_description
1 polymer ?
#
loop_
_entity_poly.entity_id
_entity_poly.type
_entity_poly.pdbx_seq_one_letter_code
_entity_poly.pdbx_strand_id
1 'polypeptide(L)' 'MPYCFECGGRLVFDRDTKTYVCEACGATYTSQELLVEREKRFNNKFETDKRKKKHQEYLEWWLSSKS' A
#
# COMPACT_ATOMS: atom_id res chain seq x y z
N MET A 1 9.58 8.29 -5.94
CA MET A 1 10.66 7.39 -5.49
C MET A 1 10.03 6.14 -4.88
N PRO A 2 10.48 4.93 -5.25
CA PRO A 2 10.07 3.72 -4.56
C PRO A 2 10.57 3.78 -3.11
N TYR A 3 9.74 3.31 -2.18
CA TYR A 3 10.02 3.27 -0.76
C TYR A 3 10.04 1.82 -0.30
N CYS A 4 10.89 1.52 0.68
CA CYS A 4 10.96 0.19 1.27
C CYS A 4 9.63 -0.12 1.97
N PHE A 5 9.08 -1.30 1.70
CA PHE A 5 7.81 -1.75 2.27
C PHE A 5 7.91 -2.14 3.74
N GLU A 6 9.13 -2.46 4.21
CA GLU A 6 9.42 -2.87 5.58
C GLU A 6 9.65 -1.66 6.50
N CYS A 7 10.52 -0.72 6.09
CA CYS A 7 10.95 0.38 6.95
C CYS A 7 10.56 1.80 6.45
N GLY A 8 9.98 1.91 5.25
CA GLY A 8 9.66 3.21 4.64
C GLY A 8 10.88 3.99 4.13
N GLY A 9 12.08 3.44 4.25
CA GLY A 9 13.32 4.05 3.79
C GLY A 9 13.40 4.21 2.26
N ARG A 10 14.35 5.04 1.82
CA ARG A 10 14.63 5.24 0.40
C ARG A 10 15.22 3.97 -0.22
N LEU A 11 14.75 3.66 -1.43
CA LEU A 11 15.34 2.63 -2.28
C LEU A 11 16.23 3.26 -3.35
N VAL A 12 17.40 2.68 -3.55
CA VAL A 12 18.39 3.05 -4.58
C VAL A 12 18.50 1.91 -5.59
N PHE A 13 18.51 2.26 -6.88
CA PHE A 13 18.62 1.27 -7.95
C PHE A 13 20.09 0.89 -8.17
N ASP A 14 20.38 -0.40 -7.99
CA ASP A 14 21.65 -1.03 -8.29
C ASP A 14 21.64 -1.54 -9.74
N ARG A 15 22.57 -1.02 -10.57
CA ARG A 15 22.57 -1.30 -12.02
C ARG A 15 23.17 -2.67 -12.35
N ASP A 16 24.12 -3.12 -11.55
CA ASP A 16 24.83 -4.39 -11.74
C ASP A 16 23.87 -5.58 -11.54
N THR A 17 23.08 -5.55 -10.48
CA THR A 17 22.08 -6.58 -10.18
C THR A 17 20.70 -6.28 -10.76
N LYS A 18 20.47 -5.05 -11.24
CA LYS A 18 19.16 -4.54 -11.68
C LYS A 18 18.09 -4.63 -10.58
N THR A 19 18.51 -4.45 -9.33
CA THR A 19 17.64 -4.49 -8.15
C THR A 19 17.57 -3.13 -7.47
N TYR A 20 16.70 -3.01 -6.47
CA TYR A 20 16.54 -1.85 -5.62
C TYR A 20 16.95 -2.22 -4.20
N VAL A 21 17.92 -1.49 -3.64
CA VAL A 21 18.44 -1.73 -2.29
C VAL A 21 17.99 -0.60 -1.37
N CYS A 22 17.55 -0.94 -0.16
CA CYS A 22 17.17 0.04 0.85
C CYS A 22 18.37 0.54 1.64
N GLU A 23 18.55 1.86 1.67
CA GLU A 23 19.65 2.49 2.43
C GLU A 23 19.47 2.38 3.95
N ALA A 24 18.26 2.14 4.44
CA ALA A 24 17.97 2.10 5.88
C ALA A 24 18.03 0.68 6.49
N CYS A 25 17.48 -0.33 5.80
CA CYS A 25 17.42 -1.70 6.32
C CYS A 25 18.19 -2.73 5.50
N GLY A 26 18.77 -2.35 4.35
CA GLY A 26 19.51 -3.27 3.48
C GLY A 26 18.65 -4.25 2.68
N ALA A 27 17.32 -4.16 2.77
CA ALA A 27 16.43 -5.00 1.97
C ALA A 27 16.63 -4.77 0.47
N THR A 28 16.57 -5.84 -0.32
CA THR A 28 16.75 -5.81 -1.78
C THR A 28 15.47 -6.27 -2.47
N TYR A 29 15.06 -5.57 -3.52
CA TYR A 29 13.83 -5.83 -4.26
C TYR A 29 14.09 -5.80 -5.75
N THR A 30 13.43 -6.67 -6.50
CA THR A 30 13.36 -6.54 -7.96
C THR A 30 12.30 -5.51 -8.37
N SER A 31 12.41 -5.01 -9.60
CA SER A 31 11.37 -4.15 -10.19
C SER A 31 9.98 -4.82 -10.17
N GLN A 32 9.92 -6.14 -10.36
CA GLN A 32 8.65 -6.88 -10.40
C GLN A 32 8.01 -6.97 -9.01
N GLU A 33 8.78 -7.29 -7.97
CA GLU A 33 8.30 -7.31 -6.59
C GLU A 33 7.74 -5.95 -6.18
N LEU A 34 8.47 -4.86 -6.44
CA LEU A 34 7.99 -3.50 -6.15
C LEU A 34 6.65 -3.18 -6.82
N LEU A 35 6.42 -3.66 -8.05
CA LEU A 35 5.16 -3.48 -8.77
C LEU A 35 4.03 -4.30 -8.13
N VAL A 36 4.28 -5.58 -7.85
CA VAL A 36 3.30 -6.49 -7.24
C VAL A 36 2.87 -6.00 -5.87
N GLU A 37 3.82 -5.62 -5.01
CA GLU A 37 3.50 -5.09 -3.68
C GLU A 37 2.75 -3.75 -3.74
N ARG A 38 3.11 -2.87 -4.69
CA ARG A 38 2.38 -1.62 -4.91
C ARG A 38 0.93 -1.88 -5.30
N GLU A 39 0.70 -2.81 -6.24
CA GLU A 39 -0.65 -3.17 -6.68
C GLU A 39 -1.47 -3.76 -5.53
N LYS A 40 -0.90 -4.72 -4.78
CA LYS A 40 -1.55 -5.30 -3.60
C LYS A 40 -1.94 -4.25 -2.57
N ARG A 41 -1.05 -3.31 -2.23
CA ARG A 41 -1.32 -2.23 -1.27
C ARG A 41 -2.40 -1.28 -1.78
N PHE A 42 -2.38 -0.93 -3.07
CA PHE A 42 -3.41 -0.07 -3.66
C PHE A 42 -4.79 -0.73 -3.63
N ASN A 43 -4.88 -1.99 -4.06
CA ASN A 43 -6.15 -2.71 -4.09
C ASN A 43 -6.73 -2.93 -2.69
N ASN A 44 -5.90 -3.29 -1.72
CA ASN A 44 -6.33 -3.43 -0.32
C ASN A 44 -6.86 -2.12 0.27
N LYS A 45 -6.20 -0.99 -0.03
CA LYS A 45 -6.65 0.32 0.43
C LYS A 45 -8.03 0.68 -0.16
N PHE A 46 -8.23 0.41 -1.45
CA PHE A 46 -9.48 0.68 -2.15
C PHE A 46 -10.64 -0.16 -1.59
N GLU A 47 -10.44 -1.46 -1.38
CA GLU A 47 -11.48 -2.33 -0.81
C GLU A 47 -11.80 -1.97 0.65
N THR A 48 -10.80 -1.58 1.44
CA THR A 48 -11.01 -1.08 2.81
C THR A 48 -11.83 0.20 2.82
N ASP A 49 -11.54 1.14 1.92
CA ASP A 49 -12.25 2.41 1.80
C ASP A 49 -13.73 2.19 1.42
N LYS A 50 -13.99 1.35 0.41
CA LYS A 50 -15.35 0.94 0.05
C LYS A 50 -16.12 0.35 1.22
N ARG A 51 -15.47 -0.54 2.00
CA ARG A 51 -16.11 -1.17 3.16
C ARG A 51 -16.47 -0.14 4.24
N LYS A 52 -15.58 0.82 4.50
CA LYS A 52 -15.83 1.93 5.44
C LYS A 52 -16.99 2.80 4.96
N LYS A 53 -17.02 3.16 3.68
CA LYS A 53 -18.10 3.97 3.10
C LYS A 53 -19.46 3.28 3.24
N LYS A 54 -19.55 2.00 2.85
CA LYS A 54 -20.78 1.21 3.02
C LYS A 54 -21.26 1.12 4.46
N HIS A 55 -20.32 0.97 5.41
CA HIS A 55 -20.65 0.94 6.82
C HIS A 55 -21.20 2.28 7.32
N GLN A 56 -20.57 3.38 6.92
CA GLN A 56 -21.03 4.72 7.27
C GLN A 56 -22.42 5.00 6.67
N GLU A 57 -22.63 4.71 5.38
CA GLU A 57 -23.93 4.87 4.71
C GLU A 57 -25.03 4.07 5.42
N TYR A 58 -24.74 2.84 5.85
CA TYR A 58 -25.67 2.01 6.60
C TYR A 58 -26.00 2.61 7.98
N LEU A 59 -24.99 3.09 8.71
CA LEU A 59 -25.18 3.72 10.02
C LEU A 59 -26.00 5.01 9.91
N GLU A 60 -25.71 5.86 8.92
CA GLU A 60 -26.46 7.09 8.66
C GLU A 60 -27.93 6.79 8.35
N TRP A 61 -28.20 5.82 7.46
CA TRP A 61 -29.55 5.37 7.17
C TRP A 61 -30.28 4.85 8.42
N TRP A 62 -29.61 4.03 9.23
CA TRP A 62 -30.21 3.43 10.42
C TRP A 62 -30.53 4.47 11.50
N LEU A 63 -29.63 5.43 11.74
CA LEU A 63 -29.84 6.52 12.69
C LEU A 63 -30.96 7.47 12.23
N SER A 64 -31.00 7.77 10.93
CA SER A 64 -32.07 8.56 10.31
C SER A 64 -33.43 7.87 10.44
N SER A 65 -33.47 6.53 10.35
CA SER A 65 -34.71 5.74 10.48
C SER A 65 -35.19 5.57 11.93
N LYS A 66 -34.36 5.92 12.93
CA LYS A 66 -34.65 5.73 14.36
C LYS A 66 -34.95 7.04 15.10
N SER A 67 -34.76 8.19 14.44
CA SER A 67 -35.08 9.53 14.94
C SER A 67 -36.46 9.98 14.49
#